data_AF-A0A8J2YSD4-F1
#
_entry.id   AF-A0A8J2YSD4-F1
#
_cell.length_a   1.000
_cell.length_b   1.000
_cell.length_c   1.000
_cell.angle_alpha   90.00
_cell.angle_beta   90.00
_cell.angle_gamma   90.00
#
_symmetry.space_group_name_H-M   'P 1'
#
loop_
_entity.id
_entity.type
_entity.pdbx_description
1 polymer ?
#
loop_
_entity_poly.entity_id
_entity_poly.type
_entity_poly.pdbx_seq_one_letter_code
_entity_poly.pdbx_strand_id
1 'polypeptide(L)'
;MSLPRTLALVEAALVGSTELDDAIATALGTASAPYSQSLDAAMMLVPKGWTIAQLAQRTDGRGRAVGWIADLYRPDLAVLPDAPARLMSTAALALTTASLRAYIDRSRPARAA
;
A
#
# COMPACT_ATOMS: atom_id res chain seq x y z
N MET A 1 -12.50 -3.35 11.73
CA MET A 1 -12.75 -3.22 10.27
C MET A 1 -11.89 -4.24 9.53
N SER A 2 -12.34 -4.83 8.42
CA SER A 2 -11.55 -5.85 7.70
C SER A 2 -10.52 -5.22 6.75
N LEU A 3 -9.38 -5.89 6.55
CA LEU A 3 -8.31 -5.44 5.64
C LEU A 3 -8.79 -5.12 4.21
N PRO A 4 -9.61 -5.96 3.55
CA PRO A 4 -10.10 -5.64 2.20
C PRO A 4 -10.94 -4.37 2.16
N ARG A 5 -11.74 -4.11 3.21
CA ARG A 5 -12.55 -2.89 3.30
C ARG A 5 -11.68 -1.66 3.51
N THR A 6 -10.67 -1.75 4.39
CA THR A 6 -9.70 -0.67 4.59
C THR A 6 -8.91 -0.37 3.32
N LEU A 7 -8.46 -1.40 2.59
CA LEU A 7 -7.79 -1.21 1.30
C LEU A 7 -8.68 -0.43 0.32
N ALA A 8 -9.95 -0.81 0.18
CA ALA A 8 -10.88 -0.11 -0.71
C ALA A 8 -11.07 1.37 -0.33
N LEU A 9 -11.07 1.70 0.97
CA LEU A 9 -11.12 3.10 1.44
C LEU A 9 -9.86 3.87 1.06
N VAL A 10 -8.67 3.30 1.30
CA VAL A 10 -7.40 3.93 0.94
C VAL A 10 -7.30 4.14 -0.58
N GLU A 11 -7.70 3.14 -1.37
CA GLU A 11 -7.66 3.22 -2.84
C GLU A 11 -8.66 4.24 -3.43
N ALA A 12 -9.71 4.59 -2.69
CA ALA A 12 -10.66 5.63 -3.06
C ALA A 12 -10.24 7.03 -2.57
N ALA A 13 -9.26 7.11 -1.66
CA ALA A 13 -8.84 8.37 -1.05
C ALA A 13 -8.00 9.22 -2.02
N LEU A 14 -8.34 10.50 -2.12
CA LEU A 14 -7.55 11.49 -2.86
C LEU A 14 -6.48 12.16 -1.99
N VAL A 15 -6.64 12.13 -0.68
CA VAL A 15 -5.73 12.70 0.31
C VAL A 15 -5.77 11.83 1.56
N GLY A 16 -4.68 11.78 2.32
CA GLY A 16 -4.66 11.13 3.62
C GLY A 16 -5.49 11.88 4.65
N SER A 17 -5.96 11.18 5.69
CA SER A 17 -6.71 11.77 6.78
C SER A 17 -6.54 10.96 8.07
N THR A 18 -6.78 11.60 9.22
CA THR A 18 -6.72 10.94 10.53
C THR A 18 -7.71 9.79 10.62
N GLU A 19 -8.92 9.92 10.08
CA GLU A 19 -9.92 8.86 10.08
C GLU A 19 -9.48 7.65 9.25
N LEU A 20 -8.80 7.90 8.13
CA LEU A 20 -8.22 6.84 7.30
C LEU A 20 -7.06 6.15 8.03
N ASP A 21 -6.25 6.91 8.75
CA ASP A 21 -5.13 6.41 9.54
C ASP A 21 -5.57 5.53 10.72
N ASP A 22 -6.63 5.92 11.43
CA ASP A 22 -7.23 5.12 12.50
C ASP A 22 -7.86 3.83 11.95
N ALA A 23 -8.47 3.91 10.76
CA ALA A 23 -8.99 2.75 10.04
C ALA A 23 -7.89 1.75 9.65
N ILE A 24 -6.72 2.24 9.22
CA ILE A 24 -5.53 1.44 8.93
C ILE A 24 -4.98 0.80 10.21
N ALA A 25 -4.80 1.60 11.26
CA ALA A 25 -4.29 1.15 12.55
C ALA A 25 -5.17 0.04 13.14
N THR A 26 -6.49 0.23 13.11
CA THR A 26 -7.48 -0.76 13.57
C THR A 26 -7.44 -2.05 12.75
N ALA A 27 -7.29 -1.95 11.43
CA ALA A 27 -7.30 -3.13 10.55
C ALA A 27 -6.03 -3.98 10.69
N LEU A 28 -4.90 -3.35 11.04
CA LEU A 28 -3.60 -4.01 11.21
C LEU A 28 -3.28 -4.34 12.68
N GLY A 29 -4.07 -3.85 13.64
CA GLY A 29 -3.78 -4.01 15.07
C GLY A 29 -2.50 -3.28 15.51
N THR A 30 -2.21 -2.13 14.90
CA THR A 30 -1.03 -1.30 15.21
C THR A 30 -1.45 0.01 15.90
N ALA A 31 -0.49 0.75 16.44
CA ALA A 31 -0.72 2.09 16.97
C ALA A 31 -1.14 3.05 15.84
N SER A 32 -1.97 4.05 16.16
CA SER A 32 -2.32 5.09 15.21
C SER A 32 -1.10 5.97 14.90
N ALA A 33 -0.88 6.23 13.61
CA ALA A 33 0.19 7.06 13.08
C ALA A 33 -0.28 7.59 11.71
N PRO A 34 0.34 8.66 11.16
CA PRO A 34 -0.13 9.30 9.92
C PRO A 34 0.18 8.48 8.65
N TYR A 35 -0.24 7.22 8.57
CA TYR A 35 0.11 6.25 7.54
C TYR A 35 -0.26 6.67 6.12
N SER A 36 -1.37 7.37 5.93
CA SER A 36 -1.85 7.87 4.64
C SER A 36 -1.31 9.26 4.29
N GLN A 37 -0.69 9.94 5.26
CA GLN A 37 -0.26 11.34 5.15
C GLN A 37 1.27 11.50 5.14
N SER A 38 2.00 10.62 5.81
CA SER A 38 3.46 10.64 5.96
C SER A 38 4.09 9.41 5.33
N LEU A 39 5.08 9.63 4.46
CA LEU A 39 5.83 8.54 3.84
C LEU A 39 6.61 7.74 4.89
N ASP A 40 7.21 8.40 5.88
CA ASP A 40 7.94 7.74 6.96
C ASP A 40 7.02 6.83 7.78
N ALA A 41 5.78 7.29 8.03
CA ALA A 41 4.78 6.45 8.68
C ALA A 41 4.36 5.27 7.80
N ALA A 42 4.10 5.50 6.51
CA ALA A 42 3.77 4.44 5.57
C ALA A 42 4.88 3.37 5.46
N MET A 43 6.16 3.76 5.57
CA MET A 43 7.29 2.82 5.58
C MET A 43 7.24 1.86 6.78
N MET A 44 6.70 2.28 7.93
CA MET A 44 6.53 1.41 9.09
C MET A 44 5.49 0.30 8.86
N LEU A 45 4.63 0.43 7.85
CA LEU A 45 3.66 -0.60 7.48
C LEU A 45 4.23 -1.68 6.56
N VAL A 46 5.44 -1.50 6.01
CA VAL A 46 6.03 -2.50 5.11
C VAL A 46 6.21 -3.80 5.90
N PRO A 47 5.54 -4.91 5.51
CA PRO A 47 5.57 -6.10 6.33
C PRO A 47 6.95 -6.75 6.33
N LYS A 48 7.38 -7.30 7.48
CA LYS A 48 8.70 -7.97 7.61
C LYS A 48 8.95 -8.98 6.48
N GLY A 49 10.12 -8.92 5.86
CA GLY A 49 10.50 -9.83 4.77
C GLY A 49 10.00 -9.41 3.38
N TRP A 50 9.18 -8.36 3.30
CA TRP A 50 8.91 -7.66 2.04
C TRP A 50 9.93 -6.55 1.82
N THR A 51 10.14 -6.17 0.56
CA THR A 51 11.02 -5.08 0.14
C THR A 51 10.27 -4.16 -0.81
N ILE A 52 10.52 -2.86 -0.73
CA ILE A 52 10.00 -1.90 -1.70
C ILE A 52 10.77 -2.09 -3.02
N ALA A 53 10.11 -2.69 -4.01
CA ALA A 53 10.69 -2.90 -5.34
C ALA A 53 10.64 -1.62 -6.17
N GLN A 54 9.57 -0.86 -6.02
CA GLN A 54 9.38 0.42 -6.68
C GLN A 54 8.62 1.38 -5.77
N LEU A 55 9.05 2.63 -5.74
CA LEU A 55 8.29 3.77 -5.24
C LEU A 55 8.64 4.97 -6.11
N ALA A 56 7.71 5.39 -6.98
CA ALA A 56 8.01 6.41 -7.97
C ALA A 56 6.80 7.28 -8.28
N GLN A 57 7.07 8.54 -8.62
CA GLN A 57 6.10 9.38 -9.28
C GLN A 57 6.05 9.01 -10.77
N ARG A 58 4.86 8.79 -11.29
CA ARG A 58 4.61 8.56 -12.72
C ARG A 58 4.31 9.89 -13.38
N THR A 59 4.83 10.06 -14.59
CA THR A 59 4.55 11.20 -15.45
C THR A 59 3.88 10.73 -16.74
N ASP A 60 3.08 11.60 -17.35
CA ASP A 60 2.58 11.39 -18.71
C ASP A 60 3.68 11.64 -19.76
N GLY A 61 3.38 11.38 -21.04
CA GLY A 61 4.30 11.65 -22.15
C GLY A 61 4.64 13.13 -22.38
N ARG A 62 4.10 14.03 -21.56
CA ARG A 62 4.36 15.48 -21.55
C ARG A 62 5.09 15.92 -20.27
N GLY A 63 5.50 14.98 -19.42
CA GLY A 63 6.22 15.25 -18.17
C GLY A 63 5.33 15.70 -17.01
N ARG A 64 4.00 15.65 -17.12
CA ARG A 64 3.08 16.01 -16.03
C ARG A 64 2.91 14.84 -15.07
N ALA A 65 2.99 15.11 -13.76
CA ALA A 65 2.73 14.09 -12.76
C ALA A 65 1.29 13.57 -12.85
N VAL A 66 1.13 12.25 -12.96
CA VAL A 66 -0.19 11.57 -13.01
C VAL A 66 -0.51 10.80 -11.72
N GLY A 67 0.49 10.60 -10.86
CA GLY A 67 0.32 9.95 -9.56
C GLY A 67 1.58 9.22 -9.11
N TRP A 68 1.42 8.42 -8.07
CA TRP A 68 2.46 7.63 -7.43
C TRP A 68 2.13 6.15 -7.52
N ILE A 69 3.17 5.35 -7.71
CA ILE A 69 3.13 3.90 -7.69
C ILE A 69 4.05 3.39 -6.59
N ALA A 70 3.62 2.34 -5.89
CA ALA A 70 4.47 1.59 -4.98
C ALA A 70 4.23 0.08 -5.17
N ASP A 71 5.32 -0.67 -5.28
CA ASP A 71 5.30 -2.12 -5.42
C ASP A 71 6.15 -2.74 -4.32
N LEU A 72 5.59 -3.74 -3.64
CA LEU A 72 6.30 -4.55 -2.66
C LEU A 72 6.57 -5.94 -3.23
N TYR A 73 7.76 -6.45 -2.96
CA TYR A 73 8.23 -7.76 -3.38
C TYR A 73 8.58 -8.63 -2.18
N ARG A 74 8.29 -9.93 -2.26
CA ARG A 74 8.72 -10.94 -1.31
C ARG A 74 9.40 -12.10 -2.07
N PRO A 75 10.65 -12.49 -1.73
CA PRO A 75 11.44 -13.44 -2.53
C PRO A 75 10.83 -14.84 -2.73
N ASP A 76 9.94 -15.26 -1.83
CA ASP A 76 9.26 -16.56 -1.84
C ASP A 76 7.93 -16.55 -2.63
N LEU A 77 7.48 -15.38 -3.11
CA LEU A 77 6.34 -15.26 -4.00
C LEU A 77 6.86 -15.36 -5.44
N ALA A 78 6.63 -16.52 -6.08
CA ALA A 78 7.02 -16.79 -7.47
C ALA A 78 6.32 -15.88 -8.52
N VAL A 79 5.41 -15.01 -8.07
CA VAL A 79 4.58 -14.16 -8.92
C VAL A 79 4.69 -12.73 -8.38
N LEU A 80 5.30 -11.84 -9.19
CA LEU A 80 5.09 -10.40 -9.04
C LEU A 80 3.58 -10.16 -9.15
N PRO A 81 2.94 -9.40 -8.24
CA PRO A 81 1.48 -9.27 -8.20
C PRO A 81 0.94 -8.89 -9.58
N ASP A 82 0.04 -9.74 -10.11
CA ASP A 82 -0.59 -9.66 -11.45
C ASP A 82 -1.40 -8.37 -11.70
N ALA A 83 -1.59 -7.53 -10.68
CA ALA A 83 -2.37 -6.31 -10.78
C ALA A 83 -1.43 -5.10 -10.93
N PRO A 84 -1.59 -4.27 -11.98
CA PRO A 84 -0.84 -3.02 -12.07
C PRO A 84 -1.09 -2.21 -10.79
N ALA A 85 -0.02 -1.78 -10.13
CA ALA A 85 -0.19 -0.95 -8.94
C ALA A 85 -0.99 0.30 -9.31
N ARG A 86 -2.06 0.51 -8.54
CA ARG A 86 -2.99 1.61 -8.76
C ARG A 86 -2.25 2.91 -8.51
N LEU A 87 -2.40 3.88 -9.41
CA LEU A 87 -1.85 5.21 -9.20
C LEU A 87 -2.58 5.87 -8.04
N MET A 88 -1.80 6.28 -7.03
CA MET A 88 -2.29 7.04 -5.90
C MET A 88 -1.88 8.50 -6.03
N SER A 89 -2.60 9.41 -5.38
CA SER A 89 -2.30 10.85 -5.44
C SER A 89 -1.01 11.23 -4.70
N THR A 90 -0.59 10.45 -3.71
CA THR A 90 0.63 10.70 -2.91
C THR A 90 1.47 9.43 -2.74
N ALA A 91 2.76 9.61 -2.45
CA ALA A 91 3.68 8.51 -2.14
C ALA A 91 3.25 7.72 -0.90
N ALA A 92 2.75 8.40 0.14
CA ALA A 92 2.27 7.77 1.37
C ALA A 92 1.05 6.88 1.10
N LEU A 93 0.07 7.36 0.33
CA LEU A 93 -1.08 6.55 -0.09
C LEU A 93 -0.64 5.36 -0.95
N ALA A 94 0.27 5.56 -1.91
CA ALA A 94 0.81 4.46 -2.72
C ALA A 94 1.43 3.36 -1.87
N LEU A 95 2.34 3.72 -0.96
CA LEU A 95 3.04 2.76 -0.12
C LEU A 95 2.11 2.07 0.90
N THR A 96 1.16 2.80 1.47
CA THR A 96 0.15 2.25 2.37
C THR A 96 -0.77 1.28 1.63
N THR A 97 -1.24 1.61 0.43
CA THR A 97 -2.00 0.69 -0.44
C THR A 97 -1.21 -0.60 -0.71
N ALA A 98 0.06 -0.47 -1.10
CA ALA A 98 0.91 -1.62 -1.39
C ALA A 98 1.14 -2.50 -0.14
N SER A 99 1.33 -1.89 1.02
CA SER A 99 1.49 -2.58 2.30
C SER A 99 0.23 -3.35 2.69
N LEU A 100 -0.95 -2.74 2.57
CA LEU A 100 -2.23 -3.40 2.84
C LEU A 100 -2.47 -4.60 1.91
N ARG A 101 -2.14 -4.48 0.61
CA ARG A 101 -2.20 -5.59 -0.34
C ARG A 101 -1.28 -6.73 0.09
N ALA A 102 -0.05 -6.42 0.51
CA ALA A 102 0.90 -7.41 1.02
C ALA A 102 0.40 -8.13 2.28
N TYR A 103 -0.30 -7.44 3.21
CA TYR A 103 -0.94 -8.09 4.36
C TYR A 103 -2.09 -9.01 3.96
N ILE A 104 -2.89 -8.63 2.97
CA ILE A 104 -3.96 -9.48 2.42
C ILE A 104 -3.36 -10.75 1.79
N ASP A 105 -2.29 -10.62 1.01
CA ASP A 105 -1.63 -11.77 0.38
C ASP A 105 -0.99 -12.71 1.40
N ARG A 106 -0.41 -12.18 2.49
CA ARG A 106 0.07 -12.98 3.63
C ARG A 106 -1.02 -13.79 4.32
N SER A 107 -2.26 -13.30 4.25
CA SER A 107 -3.41 -13.94 4.88
C SER A 107 -4.02 -15.03 3.99
N ARG A 108 -3.58 -15.16 2.74
CA ARG A 108 -4.00 -16.23 1.84
C ARG A 108 -3.18 -17.50 2.13
N PRO A 109 -3.81 -18.68 2.24
CA PRO A 109 -3.08 -19.93 2.35
C PRO A 109 -2.19 -20.12 1.12
N ALA A 110 -0.97 -20.62 1.33
CA ALA A 110 -0.08 -20.97 0.23
C ALA A 110 -0.84 -21.89 -0.72
N ARG A 111 -1.04 -21.46 -1.98
CA ARG A 111 -1.62 -22.34 -2.99
C ARG A 111 -0.68 -23.52 -3.14
N ALA A 112 -1.14 -24.72 -2.78
CA ALA A 112 -0.44 -25.96 -3.07
C ALA A 112 -0.24 -26.01 -4.60
N ALA A 113 1.03 -26.08 -5.02
CA ALA A 113 1.42 -26.26 -6.41
C ALA A 113 1.14 -27.70 -6.86
#